data_AF-A0A6N8FC57-F1
#
_entry.id   AF-A0A6N8FC57-F1
#
_cell.length_a   1.000
_cell.length_b   1.000
_cell.length_c   1.000
_cell.angle_alpha   90.00
_cell.angle_beta   90.00
_cell.angle_gamma   90.00
#
_symmetry.space_group_name_H-M   'P 1'
#
loop_
_entity.id
_entity.type
_entity.pdbx_description
1 polymer ?
#
loop_
_entity_poly.entity_id
_entity_poly.type
_entity_poly.pdbx_seq_one_letter_code
_entity_poly.pdbx_strand_id
1 'polypeptide(L)'
;MDIEEKLYRTGKGHWNHFSLELEQIFEAAKKWKTKAEGYDKLWLCWNVDPDWCLVQQQLVKDAGWTPLVGSDPRAKAPVLLEGSIEIDFNEDLKLPMLHMMFPIEFAFLYTKKLAFWHSDLLVRNKNVSYLAELFESLQEGDIAVTKPNRGIKNTILNKYNRYWELAGCTTQAASKHQFETGSGWFGHVAYHPNSPKAEFAKKSKIYYDHGSGIKYWAKNLKPKSSKVYLIPEKLLDEGHCTRIRSKHYVAQSPNNSRRNLALDLSYNFDLKTECEKLDLGNTYKKVLPE
;
A
#
# COMPACT_ATOMS: atom_id res chain seq x y z
N MET A 1 20.50 -18.15 -0.87
CA MET A 1 19.59 -17.25 -1.60
C MET A 1 20.45 -16.45 -2.56
N ASP A 2 20.19 -16.56 -3.85
CA ASP A 2 20.93 -15.82 -4.87
C ASP A 2 20.67 -14.30 -4.77
N ILE A 3 21.44 -13.51 -5.51
CA ILE A 3 21.36 -12.04 -5.50
C ILE A 3 20.02 -11.58 -6.07
N GLU A 4 19.50 -12.27 -7.07
CA GLU A 4 18.24 -11.92 -7.74
C GLU A 4 17.05 -12.02 -6.76
N GLU A 5 16.92 -13.13 -6.05
CA GLU A 5 15.89 -13.37 -5.04
C GLU A 5 15.95 -12.32 -3.91
N LYS A 6 17.16 -11.87 -3.52
CA LYS A 6 17.30 -10.76 -2.57
C LYS A 6 16.68 -9.48 -3.12
N LEU A 7 16.96 -9.12 -4.37
CA LEU A 7 16.41 -7.92 -5.01
C LEU A 7 14.88 -7.98 -5.10
N TYR A 8 14.31 -9.13 -5.44
CA TYR A 8 12.85 -9.32 -5.42
C TYR A 8 12.27 -9.13 -4.01
N ARG A 9 12.91 -9.66 -2.97
CA ARG A 9 12.44 -9.50 -1.59
C ARG A 9 12.61 -8.07 -1.06
N THR A 10 13.67 -7.38 -1.47
CA THR A 10 13.85 -5.95 -1.23
C THR A 10 12.71 -5.15 -1.85
N GLY A 11 12.43 -5.36 -3.15
CA GLY A 11 11.32 -4.71 -3.84
C GLY A 11 9.95 -5.03 -3.25
N LYS A 12 9.79 -6.24 -2.70
CA LYS A 12 8.57 -6.64 -1.99
C LYS A 12 8.37 -5.95 -0.64
N GLY A 13 9.43 -5.38 -0.05
CA GLY A 13 9.37 -4.73 1.27
C GLY A 13 9.60 -5.70 2.43
N HIS A 14 10.59 -6.60 2.33
CA HIS A 14 10.93 -7.55 3.39
C HIS A 14 12.27 -7.20 4.07
N TRP A 15 12.24 -6.79 5.34
CA TRP A 15 13.46 -6.37 6.04
C TRP A 15 14.51 -7.48 6.23
N ASN A 16 14.13 -8.74 6.41
CA ASN A 16 15.09 -9.83 6.69
C ASN A 16 16.04 -10.18 5.54
N HIS A 17 15.73 -9.68 4.34
CA HIS A 17 16.48 -9.92 3.11
C HIS A 17 16.72 -8.63 2.33
N PHE A 18 16.49 -7.49 2.98
CA PHE A 18 16.69 -6.18 2.40
C PHE A 18 18.17 -5.97 2.04
N SER A 19 18.41 -5.48 0.83
CA SER A 19 19.76 -5.44 0.26
C SER A 19 20.18 -4.06 -0.27
N LEU A 20 19.31 -3.05 -0.17
CA LEU A 20 19.67 -1.67 -0.50
C LEU A 20 20.16 -0.96 0.76
N GLU A 21 21.12 -0.06 0.58
CA GLU A 21 21.51 0.89 1.62
C GLU A 21 20.44 1.97 1.76
N LEU A 22 20.18 2.43 2.98
CA LEU A 22 19.13 3.43 3.23
C LEU A 22 19.44 4.76 2.54
N GLU A 23 20.71 5.11 2.43
CA GLU A 23 21.18 6.32 1.77
C GLU A 23 20.76 6.37 0.29
N GLN A 24 20.73 5.21 -0.39
CA GLN A 24 20.27 5.13 -1.79
C GLN A 24 18.79 5.49 -1.90
N ILE A 25 17.98 5.04 -0.95
CA ILE A 25 16.55 5.34 -0.88
C ILE A 25 16.34 6.81 -0.55
N PHE A 26 17.12 7.35 0.38
CA PHE A 26 17.01 8.76 0.78
C PHE A 26 17.42 9.69 -0.37
N GLU A 27 18.40 9.30 -1.17
CA GLU A 27 18.78 10.04 -2.38
C GLU A 27 17.67 9.99 -3.44
N ALA A 28 17.15 8.80 -3.75
CA ALA A 28 16.04 8.63 -4.69
C ALA A 28 14.80 9.44 -4.25
N ALA A 29 14.52 9.47 -2.95
CA ALA A 29 13.39 10.19 -2.37
C ALA A 29 13.45 11.71 -2.54
N LYS A 30 14.62 12.30 -2.84
CA LYS A 30 14.71 13.72 -3.20
C LYS A 30 13.91 14.02 -4.47
N LYS A 31 14.02 13.16 -5.50
CA LYS A 31 13.21 13.30 -6.72
C LYS A 31 11.72 13.11 -6.44
N TRP A 32 11.37 12.15 -5.59
CA TRP A 32 9.98 11.91 -5.20
C TRP A 32 9.38 13.13 -4.50
N LYS A 33 10.16 13.74 -3.60
CA LYS A 33 9.77 14.96 -2.88
C LYS A 33 9.54 16.13 -3.83
N THR A 34 10.43 16.35 -4.80
CA THR A 34 10.26 17.40 -5.81
C THR A 34 8.98 17.20 -6.62
N LYS A 35 8.67 15.95 -7.02
CA LYS A 35 7.43 15.66 -7.75
C LYS A 35 6.16 15.79 -6.91
N ALA A 36 6.26 15.57 -5.59
CA ALA A 36 5.15 15.70 -4.64
C ALA A 36 5.00 17.11 -4.05
N GLU A 37 5.90 18.04 -4.39
CA GLU A 37 5.89 19.39 -3.84
C GLU A 37 4.64 20.17 -4.27
N GLY A 38 4.04 20.91 -3.33
CA GLY A 38 2.80 21.66 -3.57
C GLY A 38 1.51 20.84 -3.41
N TYR A 39 1.59 19.53 -3.18
CA TYR A 39 0.42 18.68 -2.96
C TYR A 39 0.29 18.24 -1.51
N ASP A 40 -0.79 18.66 -0.85
CA ASP A 40 -1.07 18.32 0.55
C ASP A 40 -1.96 17.08 0.74
N LYS A 41 -2.59 16.59 -0.34
CA LYS A 41 -3.58 15.49 -0.34
C LYS A 41 -3.28 14.46 -1.43
N LEU A 42 -2.25 13.66 -1.22
CA LEU A 42 -1.87 12.60 -2.16
C LEU A 42 -2.53 11.27 -1.80
N TRP A 43 -3.08 10.60 -2.81
CA TRP A 43 -3.60 9.24 -2.68
C TRP A 43 -2.91 8.31 -3.68
N LEU A 44 -2.14 7.36 -3.15
CA LEU A 44 -1.38 6.40 -3.95
C LEU A 44 -2.33 5.44 -4.69
N CYS A 45 -2.34 5.54 -6.01
CA CYS A 45 -2.93 4.59 -6.94
C CYS A 45 -1.80 3.74 -7.53
N TRP A 46 -1.62 2.51 -7.04
CA TRP A 46 -0.50 1.67 -7.47
C TRP A 46 -0.84 0.90 -8.75
N ASN A 47 -0.15 1.22 -9.83
CA ASN A 47 -0.34 0.61 -11.13
C ASN A 47 0.25 -0.80 -11.18
N VAL A 48 -0.65 -1.77 -11.38
CA VAL A 48 -0.33 -3.13 -11.83
C VAL A 48 -1.07 -3.45 -13.13
N ASP A 49 -2.16 -2.75 -13.41
CA ASP A 49 -2.89 -2.75 -14.67
C ASP A 49 -3.36 -1.29 -14.94
N PRO A 50 -3.07 -0.72 -16.13
CA PRO A 50 -3.39 0.68 -16.43
C PRO A 50 -4.87 1.02 -16.32
N ASP A 51 -5.76 0.11 -16.73
CA ASP A 51 -7.20 0.38 -16.79
C ASP A 51 -7.79 0.36 -15.37
N TRP A 52 -7.36 -0.59 -14.54
CA TRP A 52 -7.69 -0.60 -13.11
C TRP A 52 -7.17 0.66 -12.42
N CYS A 53 -5.95 1.07 -12.72
CA CYS A 53 -5.34 2.27 -12.16
C CYS A 53 -6.13 3.53 -12.56
N LEU A 54 -6.62 3.63 -13.79
CA LEU A 54 -7.45 4.74 -14.25
C LEU A 54 -8.76 4.86 -13.47
N VAL A 55 -9.45 3.74 -13.22
CA VAL A 55 -10.68 3.75 -12.39
C VAL A 55 -10.35 4.22 -10.97
N GLN A 56 -9.25 3.74 -10.38
CA GLN A 56 -8.81 4.20 -9.06
C GLN A 56 -8.48 5.70 -9.04
N GLN A 57 -7.74 6.20 -10.04
CA GLN A 57 -7.45 7.62 -10.17
C GLN A 57 -8.73 8.47 -10.24
N GLN A 58 -9.74 8.02 -11.00
CA GLN A 58 -11.01 8.73 -11.12
C GLN A 58 -11.77 8.77 -9.78
N LEU A 59 -11.76 7.66 -9.03
CA LEU A 59 -12.38 7.62 -7.69
C LEU A 59 -11.71 8.61 -6.73
N VAL A 60 -10.37 8.67 -6.74
CA VAL A 60 -9.60 9.62 -5.92
C VAL A 60 -9.93 11.07 -6.32
N LYS A 61 -9.95 11.36 -7.63
CA LYS A 61 -10.24 12.68 -8.17
C LYS A 61 -11.67 13.13 -7.81
N ASP A 62 -12.65 12.26 -7.98
CA ASP A 62 -14.05 12.51 -7.62
C ASP A 62 -14.20 12.78 -6.10
N ALA A 63 -13.29 12.25 -5.27
CA ALA A 63 -13.24 12.51 -3.82
C ALA A 63 -12.43 13.75 -3.41
N GLY A 64 -11.91 14.53 -4.37
CA GLY A 64 -11.18 15.77 -4.12
C GLY A 64 -9.73 15.58 -3.65
N TRP A 65 -9.16 14.39 -3.85
CA TRP A 65 -7.74 14.11 -3.60
C TRP A 65 -6.95 14.10 -4.91
N THR A 66 -5.65 14.29 -4.83
CA THR A 66 -4.76 14.18 -5.98
C THR A 66 -4.29 12.73 -6.14
N PRO A 67 -4.57 12.07 -7.27
CA PRO A 67 -4.02 10.74 -7.54
C PRO A 67 -2.50 10.83 -7.70
N LEU A 68 -1.78 10.12 -6.85
CA LEU A 68 -0.36 9.86 -6.98
C LEU A 68 -0.19 8.47 -7.58
N VAL A 69 0.34 8.38 -8.79
CA VAL A 69 0.53 7.13 -9.51
C VAL A 69 1.98 6.68 -9.38
N GLY A 70 2.17 5.46 -8.86
CA GLY A 70 3.42 4.72 -8.91
C GLY A 70 3.18 3.36 -9.54
N SER A 71 4.22 2.62 -9.94
CA SER A 71 4.05 1.38 -10.68
C SER A 71 5.00 0.27 -10.21
N ASP A 72 4.54 -0.98 -10.31
CA ASP A 72 5.47 -2.10 -10.43
C ASP A 72 6.21 -1.95 -11.77
N PRO A 73 7.56 -2.02 -11.82
CA PRO A 73 8.32 -1.87 -13.07
C PRO A 73 8.02 -2.95 -14.12
N ARG A 74 7.31 -4.02 -13.72
CA ARG A 74 6.88 -5.10 -14.61
C ARG A 74 5.50 -4.86 -15.23
N ALA A 75 4.74 -3.89 -14.73
CA ALA A 75 3.45 -3.51 -15.29
C ALA A 75 3.63 -2.67 -16.55
N LYS A 76 2.60 -2.60 -17.39
CA LYS A 76 2.54 -1.61 -18.48
C LYS A 76 2.57 -0.21 -17.89
N ALA A 77 3.17 0.74 -18.60
CA ALA A 77 3.21 2.14 -18.18
C ALA A 77 1.79 2.66 -17.86
N PRO A 78 1.60 3.40 -16.76
CA PRO A 78 0.29 3.91 -16.39
C PRO A 78 -0.19 4.98 -17.38
N VAL A 79 -1.50 5.06 -17.56
CA VAL A 79 -2.15 6.23 -18.18
C VAL A 79 -2.58 7.16 -17.06
N LEU A 80 -2.31 8.46 -17.20
CA LEU A 80 -2.59 9.46 -16.18
C LEU A 80 -3.83 10.27 -16.55
N LEU A 81 -4.76 10.40 -15.59
CA LEU A 81 -5.82 11.39 -15.71
C LEU A 81 -5.27 12.80 -15.47
N GLU A 82 -5.86 13.80 -16.13
CA GLU A 82 -5.54 15.20 -15.88
C GLU A 82 -5.62 15.56 -14.39
N GLY A 83 -4.57 16.19 -13.88
CA GLY A 83 -4.41 16.54 -12.46
C GLY A 83 -3.77 15.45 -11.59
N SER A 84 -3.52 14.25 -12.14
CA SER A 84 -2.75 13.21 -11.46
C SER A 84 -1.25 13.47 -11.58
N ILE A 85 -0.47 12.97 -10.63
CA ILE A 85 1.00 13.03 -10.67
C ILE A 85 1.58 11.62 -10.75
N GLU A 86 2.69 11.46 -11.47
CA GLU A 86 3.41 10.19 -11.54
C GLU A 86 4.78 10.29 -10.88
N ILE A 87 5.08 9.33 -10.01
CA ILE A 87 6.41 9.11 -9.46
C ILE A 87 6.85 7.69 -9.79
N ASP A 88 7.87 7.57 -10.64
CA ASP A 88 8.62 6.31 -10.77
C ASP A 88 9.51 6.13 -9.53
N PHE A 89 8.96 5.44 -8.53
CA PHE A 89 9.68 5.11 -7.30
C PHE A 89 10.85 4.15 -7.53
N ASN A 90 10.94 3.51 -8.70
CA ASN A 90 12.00 2.56 -9.04
C ASN A 90 13.07 3.17 -9.97
N GLU A 91 12.91 4.43 -10.40
CA GLU A 91 13.77 5.09 -11.38
C GLU A 91 15.25 4.95 -11.03
N ASP A 92 15.63 5.22 -9.78
CA ASP A 92 17.02 5.14 -9.33
C ASP A 92 17.36 3.80 -8.64
N LEU A 93 16.36 3.10 -8.10
CA LEU A 93 16.57 1.87 -7.32
C LEU A 93 16.77 0.63 -8.19
N LYS A 94 16.24 0.64 -9.42
CA LYS A 94 16.40 -0.41 -10.44
C LYS A 94 16.09 -1.82 -9.93
N LEU A 95 15.11 -1.96 -9.03
CA LEU A 95 14.68 -3.26 -8.53
C LEU A 95 13.87 -4.01 -9.61
N PRO A 96 13.95 -5.35 -9.68
CA PRO A 96 13.23 -6.14 -10.67
C PRO A 96 11.72 -6.18 -10.43
N MET A 97 11.28 -5.77 -9.25
CA MET A 97 9.90 -5.49 -8.89
C MET A 97 9.88 -4.40 -7.83
N LEU A 98 8.75 -3.72 -7.67
CA LEU A 98 8.52 -2.81 -6.56
C LEU A 98 7.08 -3.00 -6.08
N HIS A 99 6.89 -3.19 -4.78
CA HIS A 99 5.58 -3.32 -4.19
C HIS A 99 5.13 -1.95 -3.64
N MET A 100 3.83 -1.68 -3.67
CA MET A 100 3.26 -0.41 -3.16
C MET A 100 3.66 -0.07 -1.72
N MET A 101 3.98 -1.08 -0.89
CA MET A 101 4.44 -0.83 0.48
C MET A 101 5.75 -0.03 0.51
N PHE A 102 6.56 -0.07 -0.56
CA PHE A 102 7.85 0.61 -0.65
C PHE A 102 7.71 2.13 -0.52
N PRO A 103 6.96 2.82 -1.39
CA PRO A 103 6.72 4.25 -1.19
C PRO A 103 6.00 4.56 0.14
N ILE A 104 5.14 3.67 0.64
CA ILE A 104 4.42 3.88 1.91
C ILE A 104 5.37 3.86 3.11
N GLU A 105 6.35 2.95 3.15
CA GLU A 105 7.37 2.87 4.21
C GLU A 105 8.13 4.19 4.36
N PHE A 106 8.37 4.85 3.23
CA PHE A 106 9.17 6.07 3.12
C PHE A 106 8.34 7.33 2.87
N ALA A 107 7.02 7.30 3.12
CA ALA A 107 6.11 8.43 2.88
C ALA A 107 6.62 9.73 3.52
N PHE A 108 7.23 9.63 4.70
CA PHE A 108 7.79 10.77 5.42
C PHE A 108 8.86 11.55 4.67
N LEU A 109 9.53 10.95 3.68
CA LEU A 109 10.58 11.60 2.90
C LEU A 109 10.03 12.57 1.86
N TYR A 110 8.81 12.36 1.37
CA TYR A 110 8.33 13.05 0.17
C TYR A 110 6.94 13.68 0.28
N THR A 111 6.12 13.35 1.28
CA THR A 111 4.79 13.97 1.41
C THR A 111 4.39 14.20 2.86
N LYS A 112 3.51 15.18 3.08
CA LYS A 112 2.92 15.47 4.39
C LYS A 112 1.89 14.41 4.81
N LYS A 113 1.15 13.88 3.84
CA LYS A 113 0.06 12.93 4.09
C LYS A 113 -0.14 12.05 2.86
N LEU A 114 -0.13 10.73 3.08
CA LEU A 114 -0.31 9.74 2.04
C LEU A 114 -1.50 8.86 2.36
N ALA A 115 -2.58 8.98 1.60
CA ALA A 115 -3.63 7.99 1.51
C ALA A 115 -3.22 6.89 0.51
N PHE A 116 -3.71 5.67 0.70
CA PHE A 116 -3.37 4.54 -0.16
C PHE A 116 -4.38 3.40 -0.01
N TRP A 117 -4.49 2.59 -1.07
CA TRP A 117 -5.23 1.33 -1.08
C TRP A 117 -4.51 0.28 -1.92
N HIS A 118 -4.93 -0.97 -1.77
CA HIS A 118 -4.48 -2.08 -2.61
C HIS A 118 -4.69 -1.81 -4.11
N SER A 119 -3.73 -2.24 -4.93
CA SER A 119 -3.80 -2.11 -6.39
C SER A 119 -4.91 -2.96 -7.02
N ASP A 120 -5.34 -4.02 -6.34
CA ASP A 120 -6.43 -4.93 -6.71
C ASP A 120 -7.73 -4.64 -5.93
N LEU A 121 -7.92 -3.40 -5.47
CA LEU A 121 -9.12 -2.95 -4.76
C LEU A 121 -9.91 -1.93 -5.58
N LEU A 122 -11.20 -2.19 -5.78
CA LEU A 122 -12.17 -1.18 -6.19
C LEU A 122 -13.07 -0.83 -5.01
N VAL A 123 -13.47 0.44 -4.91
CA VAL A 123 -14.22 0.94 -3.75
C VAL A 123 -15.42 1.73 -4.24
N ARG A 124 -16.60 1.44 -3.68
CA ARG A 124 -17.83 2.20 -3.98
C ARG A 124 -17.62 3.68 -3.68
N ASN A 125 -18.17 4.56 -4.53
CA ASN A 125 -18.09 6.01 -4.37
C ASN A 125 -18.37 6.49 -2.94
N LYS A 126 -19.47 6.02 -2.31
CA LYS A 126 -19.83 6.37 -0.93
C LYS A 126 -18.74 6.04 0.10
N ASN A 127 -18.02 4.93 -0.10
CA ASN A 127 -16.97 4.49 0.81
C ASN A 127 -15.68 5.27 0.54
N VAL A 128 -15.40 5.66 -0.71
CA VAL A 128 -14.30 6.57 -1.04
C VAL A 128 -14.51 7.94 -0.38
N SER A 129 -15.73 8.51 -0.45
CA SER A 129 -16.05 9.77 0.24
C SER A 129 -15.83 9.68 1.75
N TYR A 130 -16.31 8.60 2.39
CA TYR A 130 -16.05 8.34 3.80
C TYR A 130 -14.55 8.27 4.13
N LEU A 131 -13.76 7.56 3.30
CA LEU A 131 -12.32 7.47 3.48
C LEU A 131 -11.64 8.84 3.31
N ALA A 132 -12.03 9.62 2.30
CA ALA A 132 -11.49 10.95 2.04
C ALA A 132 -11.71 11.89 3.22
N GLU A 133 -12.92 11.92 3.78
CA GLU A 133 -13.25 12.70 4.98
C GLU A 133 -12.42 12.25 6.19
N LEU A 134 -12.30 10.94 6.41
CA LEU A 134 -11.50 10.39 7.50
C LEU A 134 -10.02 10.79 7.35
N PHE A 135 -9.45 10.64 6.16
CA PHE A 135 -8.05 10.94 5.88
C PHE A 135 -7.76 12.44 5.98
N GLU A 136 -8.70 13.28 5.57
CA GLU A 136 -8.62 14.72 5.73
C GLU A 136 -8.49 15.09 7.21
N SER A 137 -9.29 14.47 8.08
CA SER A 137 -9.34 14.77 9.51
C SER A 137 -8.08 14.41 10.30
N LEU A 138 -7.19 13.57 9.74
CA LEU A 138 -5.97 13.12 10.41
C LEU A 138 -5.04 14.30 10.71
N GLN A 139 -4.61 14.37 11.98
CA GLN A 139 -3.61 15.32 12.45
C GLN A 139 -2.20 14.72 12.30
N GLU A 140 -1.16 15.56 12.31
CA GLU A 140 0.22 15.07 12.29
C GLU A 140 0.48 14.08 13.44
N GLY A 141 1.01 12.91 13.09
CA GLY A 141 1.24 11.80 14.00
C GLY A 141 0.10 10.77 14.01
N ASP A 142 -1.05 11.05 13.43
CA ASP A 142 -2.15 10.10 13.29
C ASP A 142 -1.99 9.20 12.06
N ILE A 143 -2.65 8.04 12.13
CA ILE A 143 -2.88 7.16 10.97
C ILE A 143 -4.33 6.68 10.92
N ALA A 144 -4.78 6.29 9.73
CA ALA A 144 -5.95 5.46 9.52
C ALA A 144 -5.55 4.14 8.86
N VAL A 145 -6.09 3.02 9.32
CA VAL A 145 -5.75 1.69 8.80
C VAL A 145 -6.94 0.75 8.80
N THR A 146 -7.04 -0.07 7.76
CA THR A 146 -7.97 -1.19 7.75
C THR A 146 -7.60 -2.19 8.85
N LYS A 147 -8.60 -2.55 9.67
CA LYS A 147 -8.47 -3.61 10.67
C LYS A 147 -9.00 -4.92 10.07
N PRO A 148 -8.13 -5.93 9.86
CA PRO A 148 -8.56 -7.23 9.33
C PRO A 148 -9.61 -7.89 10.22
N ASN A 149 -10.70 -8.39 9.63
CA ASN A 149 -11.71 -9.18 10.30
C ASN A 149 -11.24 -10.62 10.41
N ARG A 150 -10.59 -10.93 11.53
CA ARG A 150 -10.07 -12.25 11.79
C ARG A 150 -11.13 -13.07 12.50
N GLY A 151 -11.65 -14.08 11.80
CA GLY A 151 -12.44 -15.14 12.43
C GLY A 151 -11.71 -15.74 13.64
N ILE A 152 -12.47 -16.32 14.57
CA ILE A 152 -11.98 -16.78 15.89
C ILE A 152 -10.74 -17.69 15.76
N LYS A 153 -10.76 -18.64 14.82
CA LYS A 153 -9.64 -19.55 14.55
C LYS A 153 -8.32 -18.82 14.25
N ASN A 154 -8.36 -17.82 13.38
CA ASN A 154 -7.15 -17.06 13.02
C ASN A 154 -6.68 -16.15 14.15
N THR A 155 -7.60 -15.71 15.00
CA THR A 155 -7.27 -14.96 16.22
C THR A 155 -6.51 -15.83 17.22
N ILE A 156 -6.95 -17.08 17.46
CA ILE A 156 -6.26 -18.04 18.35
C ILE A 156 -4.88 -18.41 17.78
N LEU A 157 -4.80 -18.66 16.47
CA LEU A 157 -3.54 -19.02 15.79
C LEU A 157 -2.60 -17.83 15.56
N ASN A 158 -2.99 -16.62 16.01
CA ASN A 158 -2.27 -15.37 15.77
C ASN A 158 -1.91 -15.12 14.27
N LYS A 159 -2.69 -15.69 13.35
CA LYS A 159 -2.51 -15.51 11.91
C LYS A 159 -3.08 -14.15 11.48
N TYR A 160 -2.49 -13.58 10.43
CA TYR A 160 -2.90 -12.28 9.87
C TYR A 160 -2.93 -11.15 10.92
N ASN A 161 -2.07 -11.25 11.95
CA ASN A 161 -2.06 -10.33 13.08
C ASN A 161 -1.38 -8.99 12.74
N ARG A 162 -1.98 -8.28 11.78
CA ARG A 162 -1.50 -6.99 11.26
C ARG A 162 -2.58 -5.91 11.36
N TYR A 163 -2.15 -4.67 11.16
CA TYR A 163 -2.99 -3.57 10.69
C TYR A 163 -2.57 -3.32 9.25
N TRP A 164 -3.51 -2.96 8.37
CA TRP A 164 -3.36 -3.00 6.91
C TRP A 164 -3.90 -4.29 6.29
N GLU A 165 -4.89 -4.13 5.42
CA GLU A 165 -5.36 -5.18 4.51
C GLU A 165 -5.89 -4.60 3.20
N LEU A 166 -6.40 -3.36 3.19
CA LEU A 166 -7.12 -2.82 2.03
C LEU A 166 -6.80 -1.34 1.79
N ALA A 167 -7.08 -0.48 2.75
CA ALA A 167 -6.85 0.97 2.66
C ALA A 167 -6.37 1.59 3.98
N GLY A 168 -5.83 2.80 3.88
CA GLY A 168 -5.19 3.49 4.98
C GLY A 168 -4.60 4.83 4.57
N CYS A 169 -4.15 5.57 5.57
CA CYS A 169 -3.50 6.85 5.40
C CYS A 169 -2.50 7.09 6.53
N THR A 170 -1.34 7.63 6.19
CA THR A 170 -0.30 8.00 7.15
C THR A 170 0.09 9.45 6.98
N THR A 171 0.23 10.17 8.10
CA THR A 171 0.87 11.48 8.12
C THR A 171 2.39 11.35 8.12
N GLN A 172 3.08 12.43 7.75
CA GLN A 172 4.54 12.48 7.70
C GLN A 172 5.16 12.19 9.05
N ALA A 173 4.67 12.83 10.12
CA ALA A 173 5.18 12.60 11.46
C ALA A 173 4.96 11.14 11.92
N ALA A 174 3.81 10.54 11.59
CA ALA A 174 3.55 9.14 11.93
C ALA A 174 4.49 8.19 11.16
N SER A 175 4.63 8.39 9.85
CA SER A 175 5.50 7.58 8.99
C SER A 175 6.96 7.67 9.45
N LYS A 176 7.44 8.88 9.77
CA LYS A 176 8.80 9.11 10.29
C LYS A 176 9.02 8.36 11.59
N HIS A 177 8.12 8.51 12.56
CA HIS A 177 8.25 7.84 13.86
C HIS A 177 8.15 6.31 13.74
N GLN A 178 7.32 5.79 12.84
CA GLN A 178 7.24 4.35 12.56
C GLN A 178 8.59 3.83 12.07
N PHE A 179 9.22 4.53 11.13
CA PHE A 179 10.55 4.20 10.62
C PHE A 179 11.64 4.30 11.70
N GLU A 180 11.68 5.40 12.44
CA GLU A 180 12.69 5.65 13.49
C GLU A 180 12.60 4.65 14.66
N THR A 181 11.41 4.11 14.93
CA THR A 181 11.20 3.08 15.97
C THR A 181 11.26 1.64 15.43
N GLY A 182 11.66 1.49 14.17
CA GLY A 182 11.79 0.22 13.47
C GLY A 182 10.51 -0.61 13.47
N SER A 183 9.37 0.04 13.23
CA SER A 183 8.03 -0.56 13.30
C SER A 183 7.13 -0.06 12.17
N GLY A 184 7.64 -0.12 10.93
CA GLY A 184 6.96 0.29 9.71
C GLY A 184 6.02 -0.74 9.08
N TRP A 185 5.73 -0.51 7.80
CA TRP A 185 4.81 -1.22 6.91
C TRP A 185 5.43 -2.48 6.30
N PHE A 186 6.73 -2.52 6.15
CA PHE A 186 7.45 -3.69 5.63
C PHE A 186 7.31 -4.94 6.50
N GLY A 187 7.48 -6.09 5.86
CA GLY A 187 7.49 -7.40 6.49
C GLY A 187 8.76 -7.64 7.30
N HIS A 188 8.71 -8.64 8.18
CA HIS A 188 9.81 -9.07 9.04
C HIS A 188 10.39 -7.94 9.91
N VAL A 189 9.50 -7.22 10.61
CA VAL A 189 9.83 -6.03 11.42
C VAL A 189 11.01 -6.17 12.40
N ALA A 190 11.31 -7.38 12.87
CA ALA A 190 12.46 -7.63 13.74
C ALA A 190 13.82 -7.27 13.10
N TYR A 191 13.87 -7.30 11.76
CA TYR A 191 15.06 -7.03 10.96
C TYR A 191 15.10 -5.59 10.45
N HIS A 192 14.13 -4.74 10.82
CA HIS A 192 14.16 -3.34 10.42
C HIS A 192 15.47 -2.68 10.91
N PRO A 193 16.16 -1.86 10.10
CA PRO A 193 17.46 -1.27 10.45
C PRO A 193 17.45 -0.46 11.77
N ASN A 194 16.40 0.32 12.01
CA ASN A 194 16.19 1.05 13.27
C ASN A 194 15.56 0.22 14.40
N SER A 195 15.37 -1.09 14.25
CA SER A 195 14.82 -1.90 15.35
C SER A 195 15.86 -2.08 16.46
N PRO A 196 15.56 -1.73 17.72
CA PRO A 196 16.50 -1.94 18.82
C PRO A 196 16.88 -3.42 18.96
N LYS A 197 18.18 -3.72 19.08
CA LYS A 197 18.69 -5.09 19.22
C LYS A 197 18.04 -5.84 20.40
N ALA A 198 17.80 -5.15 21.51
CA ALA A 198 17.14 -5.71 22.68
C ALA A 198 15.69 -6.18 22.40
N GLU A 199 15.02 -5.64 21.38
CA GLU A 199 13.66 -6.03 21.01
C GLU A 199 13.62 -7.18 19.99
N PHE A 200 14.76 -7.64 19.46
CA PHE A 200 14.80 -8.62 18.37
C PHE A 200 14.02 -9.90 18.70
N ALA A 201 14.22 -10.48 19.88
CA ALA A 201 13.53 -11.70 20.30
C ALA A 201 12.00 -11.52 20.44
N LYS A 202 11.56 -10.31 20.86
CA LYS A 202 10.14 -9.96 20.96
C LYS A 202 9.53 -9.77 19.58
N LYS A 203 10.19 -8.97 18.73
CA LYS A 203 9.71 -8.66 17.37
C LYS A 203 9.76 -9.85 16.42
N SER A 204 10.68 -10.81 16.63
CA SER A 204 10.77 -12.03 15.82
C SER A 204 9.56 -12.96 15.99
N LYS A 205 8.76 -12.78 17.05
CA LYS A 205 7.50 -13.51 17.30
C LYS A 205 6.28 -12.84 16.64
N ILE A 206 6.45 -11.63 16.08
CA ILE A 206 5.38 -10.92 15.39
C ILE A 206 5.15 -11.58 14.03
N TYR A 207 3.90 -11.55 13.56
CA TYR A 207 3.56 -12.00 12.21
C TYR A 207 4.46 -11.30 11.18
N TYR A 208 4.99 -12.05 10.21
CA TYR A 208 6.08 -11.55 9.36
C TYR A 208 5.63 -10.63 8.23
N ASP A 209 4.33 -10.51 7.99
CA ASP A 209 3.78 -9.87 6.80
C ASP A 209 3.64 -8.35 6.95
N HIS A 210 3.35 -7.66 5.84
CA HIS A 210 3.18 -6.20 5.79
C HIS A 210 2.18 -5.71 6.84
N GLY A 211 2.46 -4.53 7.41
CA GLY A 211 1.60 -3.87 8.39
C GLY A 211 1.59 -4.49 9.80
N SER A 212 2.30 -5.61 10.00
CA SER A 212 2.48 -6.18 11.34
C SER A 212 3.32 -5.26 12.25
N GLY A 213 4.30 -4.55 11.68
CA GLY A 213 5.07 -3.52 12.37
C GLY A 213 4.21 -2.35 12.82
N ILE A 214 3.33 -1.84 11.95
CA ILE A 214 2.37 -0.78 12.28
C ILE A 214 1.46 -1.15 13.45
N LYS A 215 0.98 -2.39 13.50
CA LYS A 215 0.22 -2.87 14.66
C LYS A 215 1.04 -2.87 15.93
N TYR A 216 2.29 -3.30 15.86
CA TYR A 216 3.20 -3.27 16.99
C TYR A 216 3.44 -1.84 17.46
N TRP A 217 3.75 -0.93 16.54
CA TRP A 217 3.89 0.50 16.80
C TRP A 217 2.66 1.06 17.51
N ALA A 218 1.47 0.87 16.93
CA ALA A 218 0.21 1.38 17.45
C ALA A 218 -0.06 0.95 18.91
N LYS A 219 0.37 -0.26 19.28
CA LYS A 219 0.16 -0.83 20.62
C LYS A 219 1.25 -0.48 21.63
N ASN A 220 2.50 -0.34 21.19
CA ASN A 220 3.66 -0.31 22.09
C ASN A 220 4.47 0.98 22.02
N LEU A 221 4.53 1.64 20.87
CA LEU A 221 5.51 2.70 20.59
C LEU A 221 4.87 4.03 20.17
N LYS A 222 3.63 4.01 19.71
CA LYS A 222 2.93 5.19 19.22
C LYS A 222 2.89 6.26 20.32
N PRO A 223 3.20 7.53 20.00
CA PRO A 223 3.04 8.65 20.93
C PRO A 223 1.63 8.70 21.54
N LYS A 224 1.53 9.19 22.78
CA LYS A 224 0.24 9.35 23.47
C LYS A 224 -0.67 10.37 22.78
N SER A 225 -0.08 11.36 22.10
CA SER A 225 -0.79 12.38 21.32
C SER A 225 -1.37 11.84 20.01
N SER A 226 -0.75 10.83 19.41
CA SER A 226 -1.18 10.22 18.15
C SER A 226 -2.41 9.33 18.33
N LYS A 227 -3.21 9.18 17.28
CA LYS A 227 -4.38 8.29 17.19
C LYS A 227 -4.24 7.29 16.04
N VAL A 228 -4.94 6.18 16.19
CA VAL A 228 -5.08 5.15 15.13
C VAL A 228 -6.56 4.98 14.86
N TYR A 229 -7.00 5.46 13.71
CA TYR A 229 -8.36 5.30 13.24
C TYR A 229 -8.50 3.96 12.52
N LEU A 230 -9.48 3.16 12.91
CA LEU A 230 -9.66 1.81 12.39
C LEU A 230 -10.79 1.82 11.36
N ILE A 231 -10.45 1.50 10.11
CA ILE A 231 -11.43 1.31 9.04
C ILE A 231 -11.96 -0.13 9.13
N PRO A 232 -13.28 -0.33 9.27
CA PRO A 232 -13.87 -1.66 9.21
C PRO A 232 -13.64 -2.29 7.83
N GLU A 233 -12.99 -3.45 7.78
CA GLU A 233 -12.70 -4.16 6.52
C GLU A 233 -13.94 -4.41 5.67
N LYS A 234 -15.10 -4.67 6.29
CA LYS A 234 -16.39 -4.86 5.59
C LYS A 234 -16.81 -3.70 4.69
N LEU A 235 -16.25 -2.50 4.87
CA LEU A 235 -16.52 -1.36 3.98
C LEU A 235 -15.81 -1.50 2.62
N LEU A 236 -14.79 -2.36 2.54
CA LEU A 236 -13.86 -2.41 1.42
C LEU A 236 -13.76 -3.81 0.81
N ASP A 237 -13.93 -4.86 1.63
CA ASP A 237 -13.72 -6.27 1.23
C ASP A 237 -14.53 -6.69 0.00
N GLU A 238 -15.72 -6.10 -0.21
CA GLU A 238 -16.58 -6.43 -1.33
C GLU A 238 -15.92 -6.20 -2.70
N GLY A 239 -15.01 -5.24 -2.82
CA GLY A 239 -14.30 -4.89 -4.06
C GLY A 239 -12.85 -5.34 -4.11
N HIS A 240 -12.41 -6.19 -3.18
CA HIS A 240 -11.05 -6.74 -3.18
C HIS A 240 -10.95 -7.93 -4.15
N CYS A 241 -10.14 -7.82 -5.19
CA CYS A 241 -10.05 -8.79 -6.28
C CYS A 241 -8.87 -9.73 -6.08
N THR A 242 -9.05 -10.69 -5.16
CA THR A 242 -7.98 -11.60 -4.73
C THR A 242 -8.24 -13.06 -5.05
N ARG A 243 -7.16 -13.86 -5.01
CA ARG A 243 -7.20 -15.32 -5.03
C ARG A 243 -8.15 -15.94 -3.99
N ILE A 244 -8.36 -15.29 -2.85
CA ILE A 244 -9.24 -15.83 -1.80
C ILE A 244 -10.72 -15.73 -2.23
N ARG A 245 -11.08 -14.71 -3.02
CA ARG A 245 -12.47 -14.45 -3.41
C ARG A 245 -12.86 -15.09 -4.75
N SER A 246 -11.91 -15.49 -5.58
CA SER A 246 -12.21 -16.22 -6.82
C SER A 246 -11.97 -17.72 -6.67
N LYS A 247 -13.06 -18.51 -6.74
CA LYS A 247 -13.00 -19.99 -6.76
C LYS A 247 -12.30 -20.54 -8.01
N HIS A 248 -12.29 -19.76 -9.08
CA HIS A 248 -11.72 -20.12 -10.37
C HIS A 248 -10.39 -19.40 -10.63
N TYR A 249 -9.72 -18.95 -9.57
CA TYR A 249 -8.47 -18.22 -9.70
C TYR A 249 -7.38 -19.11 -10.33
N VAL A 250 -6.78 -18.63 -11.41
CA VAL A 250 -5.65 -19.25 -12.10
C VAL A 250 -4.43 -18.36 -11.94
N ALA A 251 -3.41 -18.85 -11.25
CA ALA A 251 -2.14 -18.14 -11.12
C ALA A 251 -1.44 -18.07 -12.48
N GLN A 252 -1.09 -16.86 -12.92
CA GLN A 252 -0.36 -16.61 -14.17
C GLN A 252 1.15 -16.41 -13.93
N SER A 253 1.56 -16.41 -12.66
CA SER A 253 2.95 -16.19 -12.25
C SER A 253 3.35 -17.12 -11.09
N PRO A 254 4.66 -17.28 -10.81
CA PRO A 254 5.13 -18.13 -9.73
C PRO A 254 4.57 -17.74 -8.36
N ASN A 255 4.27 -18.72 -7.52
CA ASN A 255 3.77 -18.50 -6.15
C ASN A 255 4.92 -18.26 -5.14
N ASN A 256 5.81 -17.31 -5.44
CA ASN A 256 6.95 -16.95 -4.60
C ASN A 256 7.21 -15.43 -4.62
N SER A 257 8.42 -14.99 -4.28
CA SER A 257 8.89 -13.59 -4.35
C SER A 257 8.70 -12.96 -5.74
N ARG A 258 8.75 -13.76 -6.82
CA ARG A 258 8.64 -13.33 -8.22
C ARG A 258 7.19 -13.22 -8.71
N ARG A 259 6.19 -13.45 -7.85
CA ARG A 259 4.77 -13.29 -8.20
C ARG A 259 4.54 -11.95 -8.88
N ASN A 260 3.74 -11.95 -9.94
CA ASN A 260 3.44 -10.78 -10.75
C ASN A 260 1.93 -10.54 -10.77
N LEU A 261 1.47 -9.61 -9.93
CA LEU A 261 0.05 -9.26 -9.83
C LEU A 261 -0.48 -8.66 -11.15
N ALA A 262 0.36 -8.00 -11.94
CA ALA A 262 -0.02 -7.44 -13.24
C ALA A 262 -0.50 -8.52 -14.22
N LEU A 263 0.05 -9.74 -14.15
CA LEU A 263 -0.39 -10.87 -14.96
C LEU A 263 -1.62 -11.55 -14.37
N ASP A 264 -1.71 -11.58 -13.04
CA ASP A 264 -2.77 -12.29 -12.34
C ASP A 264 -4.11 -11.53 -12.39
N LEU A 265 -4.12 -10.20 -12.25
CA LEU A 265 -5.34 -9.41 -12.00
C LEU A 265 -6.32 -9.49 -13.18
N SER A 266 -5.93 -8.98 -14.35
CA SER A 266 -6.80 -8.89 -15.52
C SER A 266 -7.09 -10.23 -16.20
N TYR A 267 -6.29 -11.27 -15.89
CA TYR A 267 -6.63 -12.64 -16.29
C TYR A 267 -7.82 -13.19 -15.49
N ASN A 268 -7.92 -12.83 -14.21
CA ASN A 268 -8.87 -13.44 -13.29
C ASN A 268 -10.13 -12.59 -13.06
N PHE A 269 -10.08 -11.30 -13.37
CA PHE A 269 -11.15 -10.35 -13.07
C PHE A 269 -11.39 -9.42 -14.24
N ASP A 270 -12.62 -9.41 -14.76
CA ASP A 270 -13.05 -8.47 -15.78
C ASP A 270 -13.40 -7.12 -15.13
N LEU A 271 -12.66 -6.07 -15.50
CA LEU A 271 -12.77 -4.76 -14.86
C LEU A 271 -14.19 -4.15 -14.98
N LYS A 272 -14.83 -4.27 -16.14
CA LYS A 272 -16.18 -3.74 -16.37
C LYS A 272 -17.18 -4.42 -15.44
N THR A 273 -17.13 -5.75 -15.37
CA THR A 273 -17.97 -6.57 -14.49
C THR A 273 -17.74 -6.24 -13.00
N GLU A 274 -16.48 -6.10 -12.57
CA GLU A 274 -16.19 -5.74 -11.16
C GLU A 274 -16.64 -4.31 -10.84
N CYS A 275 -16.51 -3.36 -11.77
CA CYS A 275 -17.06 -2.01 -11.64
C CYS A 275 -18.59 -2.03 -11.49
N GLU A 276 -19.30 -2.81 -12.32
CA GLU A 276 -20.76 -2.91 -12.30
C GLU A 276 -21.27 -3.44 -10.95
N LYS A 277 -20.63 -4.48 -10.38
CA LYS A 277 -20.97 -5.03 -9.04
C LYS A 277 -20.89 -3.98 -7.92
N LEU A 278 -20.06 -2.95 -8.11
CA LEU A 278 -19.79 -1.90 -7.13
C LEU A 278 -20.50 -0.58 -7.46
N ASP A 279 -21.43 -0.59 -8.43
CA ASP A 279 -22.12 0.61 -8.93
C ASP A 279 -21.14 1.69 -9.46
N LEU A 280 -20.02 1.26 -10.03
CA LEU A 280 -18.97 2.12 -10.60
C LEU A 280 -19.06 2.24 -12.13
N GLY A 281 -20.15 1.80 -12.75
CA GLY A 281 -20.30 1.83 -14.21
C GLY A 281 -20.15 3.22 -14.83
N ASN A 282 -20.60 4.28 -14.13
CA ASN A 282 -20.38 5.66 -14.58
C ASN A 282 -18.90 6.07 -14.46
N THR A 283 -18.23 5.70 -13.36
CA THR A 283 -16.79 5.96 -13.16
C THR A 283 -15.97 5.26 -14.25
N TYR A 284 -16.28 3.99 -14.55
CA TYR A 284 -15.65 3.23 -15.62
C TYR A 284 -15.78 3.94 -16.99
N LYS A 285 -17.01 4.31 -17.38
CA LYS A 285 -17.28 4.99 -18.66
C LYS A 285 -16.59 6.34 -18.82
N LYS A 286 -16.32 7.07 -17.73
CA LYS A 286 -15.60 8.35 -17.77
C LYS A 286 -14.15 8.17 -18.26
N VAL A 287 -13.52 7.06 -17.94
CA VAL A 287 -12.08 6.84 -18.16
C VAL A 287 -11.77 5.82 -19.25
N LEU A 288 -12.72 4.94 -19.56
CA LEU A 288 -12.62 3.91 -20.59
C LEU A 288 -13.89 3.95 -21.46
N PRO A 289 -14.05 5.00 -22.30
CA PRO A 289 -15.14 5.04 -23.28
C PRO A 289 -14.94 3.93 -24.31
N GLU A 290 -16.04 3.27 -24.67
CA GLU A 290 -16.09 2.17 -25.66
C GLU A 290 -15.59 2.61 -27.05
#